data_AF-A6G0R5-F1
#
_entry.id   AF-A6G0R5-F1
#
_cell.length_a   1.000
_cell.length_b   1.000
_cell.length_c   1.000
_cell.angle_alpha   90.00
_cell.angle_beta   90.00
_cell.angle_gamma   90.00
#
_symmetry.space_group_name_H-M   'P 1'
#
loop_
_entity.id
_entity.type
_entity.pdbx_description
1 polymer ?
#
loop_
_entity_poly.entity_id
_entity_poly.type
_entity_poly.pdbx_seq_one_letter_code
_entity_poly.pdbx_strand_id
1 'polypeptide(L)'
;MRLTLIQEFPFAPDDDRLMEIERRSGTYHLGRDEGLEEGLEKGRCQVLKTMVLALLEVRGVPLSEAERARVDEETRVEELERWAELARTAARAGALFERLPPG
;
A
#
# COMPACT_ATOMS: atom_id res chain seq x y z
N MET A 1 16.27 -39.98 35.24
CA MET A 1 14.94 -39.53 34.79
C MET A 1 14.57 -38.25 35.54
N ARG A 2 14.36 -37.16 34.81
CA ARG A 2 13.61 -35.99 35.29
C ARG A 2 12.96 -35.34 34.06
N LEU A 3 11.73 -35.74 33.76
CA LEU A 3 10.88 -34.98 32.84
C LEU A 3 10.33 -33.80 33.63
N THR A 4 10.75 -32.58 33.31
CA THR A 4 10.02 -31.38 33.73
C THR A 4 8.78 -31.28 32.84
N LEU A 5 7.64 -31.63 33.45
CA LEU A 5 6.30 -31.32 32.95
C LEU A 5 6.25 -29.83 32.59
N ILE A 6 6.09 -29.52 31.30
CA ILE A 6 5.49 -28.25 30.90
C ILE A 6 4.04 -28.38 31.37
N GLN A 7 3.73 -27.81 32.53
CA GLN A 7 2.36 -27.63 32.99
C GLN A 7 1.63 -26.89 31.86
N GLU A 8 0.67 -27.57 31.24
CA GLU A 8 -0.16 -27.01 30.20
C GLU A 8 -0.76 -25.70 30.70
N PHE A 9 -0.49 -24.63 29.96
CA PHE A 9 -1.10 -23.34 30.23
C PHE A 9 -2.63 -23.51 30.17
N PRO A 10 -3.37 -23.20 31.24
CA PRO A 10 -4.81 -23.44 31.30
C PRO A 10 -5.51 -22.27 30.64
N PHE A 11 -5.39 -22.13 29.32
CA PHE A 11 -6.16 -21.13 28.59
C PHE A 11 -7.36 -21.81 27.94
N ALA A 12 -8.54 -21.50 28.48
CA ALA A 12 -9.79 -21.83 27.83
C ALA A 12 -9.85 -21.09 26.47
N PRO A 13 -10.44 -21.68 25.43
CA PRO A 13 -10.52 -21.07 24.09
C PRO A 13 -11.28 -19.72 24.05
N ASP A 14 -12.02 -19.38 25.12
CA ASP A 14 -12.79 -18.14 25.27
C ASP A 14 -12.19 -17.16 26.30
N ASP A 15 -10.90 -17.30 26.66
CA ASP A 15 -10.27 -16.43 27.66
C ASP A 15 -9.81 -15.09 27.04
N ASP A 16 -10.74 -14.12 26.98
CA ASP A 16 -10.50 -12.74 26.53
C ASP A 16 -9.37 -12.01 27.30
N ARG A 17 -8.92 -12.54 28.45
CA ARG A 17 -7.83 -11.95 29.25
C ARG A 17 -6.50 -11.95 28.52
N LEU A 18 -6.21 -12.97 27.72
CA LEU A 18 -5.01 -13.00 26.88
C LEU A 18 -5.04 -11.86 25.86
N MET A 19 -6.20 -11.65 25.23
CA MET A 19 -6.41 -10.59 24.24
C MET A 19 -6.31 -9.20 24.86
N GLU A 20 -6.76 -9.01 26.11
CA GLU A 20 -6.57 -7.75 26.86
C GLU A 20 -5.11 -7.46 27.21
N ILE A 21 -4.35 -8.49 27.58
CA ILE A 21 -2.91 -8.36 27.88
C ILE A 21 -2.15 -7.99 26.60
N GLU A 22 -2.43 -8.68 25.50
CA GLU A 22 -1.83 -8.39 24.19
C GLU A 22 -2.18 -6.99 23.71
N ARG A 23 -3.47 -6.58 23.78
CA ARG A 23 -3.91 -5.21 23.40
C ARG A 23 -3.25 -4.10 24.19
N ARG A 24 -2.73 -4.39 25.38
CA ARG A 24 -1.98 -3.47 26.24
C ARG A 24 -0.46 -3.55 26.05
N SER A 25 0.02 -4.53 25.29
CA SER A 25 1.43 -4.67 24.95
C SER A 25 1.81 -3.64 23.90
N GLY A 26 3.01 -3.05 24.06
CA GLY A 26 3.58 -2.16 23.04
C GLY A 26 3.74 -2.84 21.66
N THR A 27 3.93 -4.16 21.62
CA THR A 27 4.04 -4.92 20.37
C THR A 27 2.73 -4.96 19.57
N TYR A 28 1.58 -5.01 20.24
CA TYR A 28 0.27 -4.98 19.57
C TYR A 28 -0.01 -3.60 18.98
N HIS A 29 0.31 -2.54 19.73
CA HIS A 29 0.16 -1.16 19.23
C HIS A 29 1.04 -0.92 18.01
N LEU A 30 2.31 -1.33 18.06
CA LEU A 30 3.22 -1.21 16.92
C LEU A 30 2.71 -1.98 15.69
N GLY A 31 2.31 -3.25 15.84
CA GLY A 31 1.80 -4.05 14.72
C GLY A 31 0.48 -3.52 14.16
N ARG A 32 -0.38 -2.91 15.00
CA ARG A 32 -1.61 -2.24 14.54
C ARG A 32 -1.28 -0.96 13.76
N ASP A 33 -0.34 -0.17 14.25
CA ASP A 33 0.03 1.10 13.64
C ASP A 33 0.75 0.88 12.30
N GLU A 34 1.69 -0.07 12.24
CA GLU A 34 2.34 -0.52 11.00
C GLU A 34 1.31 -1.05 9.99
N GLY A 35 0.36 -1.89 10.44
CA GLY A 35 -0.70 -2.40 9.58
C GLY A 35 -1.66 -1.32 9.06
N LEU A 36 -1.92 -0.28 9.85
CA LEU A 36 -2.70 0.87 9.43
C LEU A 36 -1.93 1.72 8.41
N GLU A 37 -0.66 1.99 8.66
CA GLU A 37 0.22 2.74 7.76
C GLU A 37 0.36 2.06 6.40
N GLU A 38 0.68 0.75 6.39
CA GLU A 38 0.73 -0.04 5.17
C GLU A 38 -0.61 -0.04 4.43
N GLY A 39 -1.72 -0.13 5.15
CA GLY A 39 -3.07 -0.12 4.57
C GLY A 39 -3.39 1.22 3.91
N LEU A 40 -3.01 2.33 4.55
CA LEU A 40 -3.16 3.68 4.01
C LEU A 40 -2.29 3.89 2.77
N GLU A 41 -1.04 3.44 2.80
CA GLU A 41 -0.10 3.57 1.67
C GLU A 41 -0.59 2.75 0.46
N LYS A 42 -0.95 1.48 0.67
CA LYS A 42 -1.55 0.63 -0.39
C LYS A 42 -2.82 1.26 -0.97
N GLY A 43 -3.68 1.80 -0.11
CA GLY A 43 -4.89 2.51 -0.53
C GLY A 43 -4.59 3.75 -1.38
N ARG A 44 -3.63 4.57 -0.97
CA ARG A 44 -3.18 5.75 -1.73
C ARG A 44 -2.63 5.37 -3.09
N CYS A 45 -1.76 4.36 -3.16
CA CYS A 45 -1.23 3.84 -4.43
C CYS A 45 -2.35 3.42 -5.38
N GLN A 46 -3.33 2.65 -4.91
CA GLN A 46 -4.42 2.18 -5.77
C GLN A 46 -5.30 3.33 -6.30
N VAL A 47 -5.60 4.32 -5.45
CA VAL A 47 -6.37 5.50 -5.84
C VAL A 47 -5.61 6.32 -6.89
N LEU A 48 -4.31 6.55 -6.71
CA LEU A 48 -3.51 7.32 -7.64
C LEU A 48 -3.36 6.60 -9.00
N LYS A 49 -3.14 5.28 -9.01
CA LYS A 49 -3.16 4.47 -10.24
C LYS A 49 -4.46 4.64 -11.01
N THR A 50 -5.58 4.48 -10.29
CA THR A 50 -6.92 4.65 -10.87
C THR A 50 -7.09 6.06 -11.44
N MET A 51 -6.64 7.09 -10.73
CA MET A 51 -6.72 8.49 -11.16
C MET A 51 -5.90 8.76 -12.41
N VAL A 52 -4.65 8.27 -12.49
CA VAL A 52 -3.80 8.39 -13.68
C VAL A 52 -4.49 7.80 -14.91
N LEU A 53 -4.98 6.57 -14.79
CA LEU A 53 -5.63 5.86 -15.89
C LEU A 53 -6.92 6.57 -16.33
N ALA A 54 -7.77 6.97 -15.38
CA ALA A 54 -9.01 7.68 -15.66
C ALA A 54 -8.77 9.04 -16.33
N LEU A 55 -7.76 9.80 -15.91
CA LEU A 55 -7.42 11.10 -16.53
C LEU A 55 -6.96 10.93 -17.98
N LEU A 56 -6.13 9.92 -18.27
CA LEU A 56 -5.70 9.65 -19.64
C LEU A 56 -6.85 9.18 -20.52
N GLU A 57 -7.74 8.33 -19.99
CA GLU A 57 -8.94 7.87 -20.69
C GLU A 57 -9.88 9.02 -21.05
N VAL A 58 -10.23 9.87 -20.07
CA VAL A 58 -11.10 11.04 -20.29
C VAL A 58 -10.52 12.00 -21.34
N ARG A 59 -9.19 12.11 -21.38
CA ARG A 59 -8.48 12.94 -22.36
C ARG A 59 -8.27 12.25 -23.71
N GLY A 60 -8.64 10.98 -23.85
CA GLY A 60 -8.42 10.21 -25.08
C GLY A 60 -6.95 9.95 -25.38
N VAL A 61 -6.08 9.94 -24.38
CA VAL A 61 -4.66 9.61 -24.53
C VAL A 61 -4.50 8.09 -24.43
N PRO A 62 -4.20 7.38 -25.53
CA PRO A 62 -4.07 5.94 -25.49
C PRO A 62 -2.83 5.51 -24.70
N LEU A 63 -2.98 4.42 -23.95
CA LEU A 63 -1.91 3.70 -23.28
C LEU A 63 -1.67 2.38 -24.01
N SER A 64 -0.40 2.08 -24.29
CA SER A 64 0.00 0.71 -24.62
C SER A 64 -0.13 -0.21 -23.40
N GLU A 65 -0.16 -1.51 -23.63
CA GLU A 65 -0.20 -2.51 -22.55
C GLU A 65 1.01 -2.38 -21.62
N ALA A 66 2.20 -2.12 -22.16
CA ALA A 66 3.42 -1.91 -21.39
C ALA A 66 3.33 -0.66 -20.49
N GLU A 67 2.75 0.44 -20.98
CA GLU A 67 2.57 1.65 -20.17
C GLU A 67 1.50 1.45 -19.08
N ARG A 68 0.43 0.70 -19.38
CA ARG A 68 -0.58 0.33 -18.38
C ARG A 68 0.02 -0.54 -17.28
N ALA A 69 0.78 -1.57 -17.65
CA ALA A 69 1.48 -2.43 -16.69
C ALA A 69 2.44 -1.61 -15.82
N ARG A 70 3.15 -0.65 -16.41
CA ARG A 70 4.04 0.24 -15.65
C ARG A 70 3.31 1.09 -14.61
N VAL A 71 2.10 1.57 -14.92
CA VAL A 71 1.26 2.27 -13.92
C VAL A 71 0.81 1.31 -12.83
N ASP A 72 0.41 0.10 -13.20
CA ASP A 72 -0.09 -0.91 -12.27
C ASP A 72 0.99 -1.47 -11.33
N GLU A 73 2.24 -1.57 -11.78
CA GLU A 73 3.36 -2.08 -10.98
C GLU A 73 4.00 -1.02 -10.09
N GLU A 74 3.80 0.28 -10.34
CA GLU A 74 4.42 1.34 -9.55
C GLU A 74 3.87 1.38 -8.12
N THR A 75 4.75 1.45 -7.13
CA THR A 75 4.40 1.48 -5.71
C THR A 75 4.81 2.78 -5.03
N ARG A 76 5.58 3.63 -5.69
CA ARG A 76 6.03 4.91 -5.14
C ARG A 76 4.92 5.95 -5.31
N VAL A 77 4.36 6.38 -4.19
CA VAL A 77 3.24 7.34 -4.13
C VAL A 77 3.60 8.64 -4.85
N GLU A 78 4.82 9.15 -4.67
CA GLU A 78 5.26 10.44 -5.23
C GLU A 78 5.30 10.42 -6.77
N GLU A 79 5.60 9.26 -7.36
CA GLU A 79 5.63 9.10 -8.80
C GLU A 79 4.22 9.02 -9.37
N LEU A 80 3.33 8.30 -8.69
CA LEU A 80 1.93 8.24 -9.06
C LEU A 80 1.24 9.60 -8.92
N GLU A 81 1.58 10.38 -7.89
CA GLU A 81 1.14 11.78 -7.73
C GLU A 81 1.63 12.65 -8.89
N ARG A 82 2.93 12.56 -9.23
CA ARG A 82 3.51 13.28 -10.39
C ARG A 82 2.82 12.87 -11.69
N TRP A 83 2.57 11.58 -11.90
CA TRP A 83 1.90 11.08 -13.09
C TRP A 83 0.45 11.57 -13.16
N ALA A 84 -0.26 11.63 -12.03
CA ALA A 84 -1.62 12.17 -12.02
C ALA A 84 -1.65 13.66 -12.36
N GLU A 85 -0.61 14.40 -11.96
CA GLU A 85 -0.42 15.78 -12.37
C GLU A 85 -0.15 15.93 -13.87
N LEU A 86 0.84 15.21 -14.39
CA LEU A 86 1.20 15.22 -15.79
C LEU A 86 0.04 14.72 -16.68
N ALA A 87 -0.74 13.75 -16.22
CA ALA A 87 -1.87 13.18 -16.95
C ALA A 87 -2.95 14.22 -17.28
N ARG A 88 -3.01 15.36 -16.57
CA ARG A 88 -3.92 16.47 -16.91
C ARG A 88 -3.56 17.19 -18.20
N THR A 89 -2.28 17.20 -18.59
CA THR A 89 -1.78 18.02 -19.71
C THR A 89 -0.94 17.25 -20.74
N ALA A 90 -0.46 16.05 -20.40
CA ALA A 90 0.41 15.24 -21.24
C ALA A 90 -0.21 14.97 -22.63
N ALA A 91 0.53 15.23 -23.70
CA ALA A 91 0.06 14.96 -25.07
C ALA A 91 0.10 13.47 -25.44
N ARG A 92 0.90 12.68 -24.72
CA ARG A 92 1.06 11.22 -24.89
C ARG A 92 1.37 10.54 -23.56
N ALA A 93 0.99 9.27 -23.42
CA ALA A 93 1.22 8.48 -22.22
C ALA A 93 2.70 8.42 -21.82
N GLY A 94 3.60 8.20 -22.78
CA GLY A 94 5.04 8.13 -22.54
C GLY A 94 5.63 9.32 -21.77
N ALA A 95 5.03 10.51 -21.86
CA ALA A 95 5.50 11.72 -21.18
C ALA A 95 5.40 11.63 -19.65
N LEU A 96 4.53 10.77 -19.12
CA LEU A 96 4.43 10.54 -17.67
C LEU A 96 5.74 9.96 -17.11
N PHE A 97 6.39 9.10 -17.89
CA PHE A 97 7.54 8.30 -17.46
C PHE A 97 8.88 8.98 -17.70
N GLU A 98 8.89 10.13 -18.38
CA GLU A 98 10.10 10.90 -18.60
C GLU A 98 10.52 11.57 -17.30
N ARG A 99 11.72 11.22 -16.82
CA ARG A 99 12.36 11.93 -15.72
C ARG A 99 12.90 13.24 -16.29
N LEU A 100 12.18 14.34 -16.11
CA LEU A 100 12.80 15.65 -16.30
C LEU A 100 13.92 15.78 -15.26
N PRO A 101 15.18 16.05 -15.66
CA PRO A 101 16.21 16.40 -14.70
C PRO A 101 15.79 17.66 -13.94
N PRO A 102 16.15 17.82 -12.66
CA PRO A 102 15.97 19.08 -11.97
C PRO A 102 16.73 20.17 -12.76
N GLY A 103 16.01 21.22 -13.15
CA GLY A 103 16.57 22.40 -13.81
C GLY A 103 17.30 23.33 -12.85
#